data_AF-R5L5I2-F1
#
_entry.id   AF-R5L5I2-F1
#
_cell.length_a   1.000
_cell.length_b   1.000
_cell.length_c   1.000
_cell.angle_alpha   90.00
_cell.angle_beta   90.00
_cell.angle_gamma   90.00
#
_symmetry.space_group_name_H-M   'P 1'
#
loop_
_entity.id
_entity.type
_entity.pdbx_description
1 polymer ?
#
loop_
_entity_poly.entity_id
_entity_poly.type
_entity_poly.pdbx_seq_one_letter_code
_entity_poly.pdbx_strand_id
1 'polypeptide(L)'
;MNKKIVKLILACVVVIALIAAGAFVYARISKDINGTESGEAKEYTLVIEPQDFQYEISKMLSDNDIVVDDSVWSMWMDSHYPDFTYINGEYYLNSHMSYEEIAQKLQNPDISHQVVSVAIPEGYTVFDIAETLEENGICSKDDFYAAVSTTDGYDYDWLADFPQNREHIGFILEGFLFPATYDLGMNTDAKVVVDKMLAAFDDRLSDDMLNYCRQNDMTLYEFITLCSIVQEEALTESSAQNIASVLINRLNSGTRLQCDVTYYYAKNLLDYGVSRDTYDSYYTYRCPALPSGPIANSGMNIINAVINHPDTDYMYFFSDLNGEFHFAVTGEEFERLKEQYPWQ
;
A
#
# COMPACT_ATOMS: atom_id res chain seq x y z
N MET A 1 -52.87 41.05 -49.84
CA MET A 1 -52.60 39.64 -49.51
C MET A 1 -53.81 39.07 -48.79
N ASN A 2 -54.38 37.95 -49.25
CA ASN A 2 -55.57 37.34 -48.64
C ASN A 2 -55.27 36.95 -47.18
N LYS A 3 -56.07 37.37 -46.20
CA LYS A 3 -55.88 37.04 -44.77
C LYS A 3 -55.71 35.54 -44.52
N LYS A 4 -56.29 34.68 -45.37
CA LYS A 4 -56.10 33.22 -45.32
C LYS A 4 -54.69 32.79 -45.72
N ILE A 5 -54.10 33.43 -46.74
CA ILE A 5 -52.73 33.15 -47.21
C ILE A 5 -51.70 33.59 -46.16
N VAL A 6 -51.91 34.74 -45.51
CA VAL A 6 -51.02 35.22 -44.42
C VAL A 6 -51.00 34.23 -43.25
N LYS A 7 -52.18 33.72 -42.84
CA LYS A 7 -52.29 32.70 -41.77
C LYS A 7 -51.62 31.38 -42.15
N LEU A 8 -51.72 30.95 -43.41
CA LEU A 8 -51.07 29.73 -43.90
C LEU A 8 -49.54 29.86 -43.86
N ILE A 9 -49.01 30.98 -44.34
CA ILE A 9 -47.56 31.26 -44.32
C ILE A 9 -47.05 31.30 -42.88
N LEU A 10 -47.77 31.97 -41.98
CA LEU A 10 -47.40 32.03 -40.56
C LEU A 10 -47.38 30.63 -39.93
N ALA A 11 -48.38 29.79 -40.22
CA ALA A 11 -48.41 28.41 -39.75
C ALA A 11 -47.23 27.57 -40.29
N CYS A 12 -46.88 27.71 -41.58
CA CYS A 12 -45.71 27.03 -42.14
C CYS A 12 -44.40 27.49 -41.51
N VAL A 13 -44.23 28.79 -41.24
CA VAL A 13 -43.03 29.33 -40.57
C VAL A 13 -42.91 28.77 -39.15
N VAL A 14 -44.01 28.69 -38.39
CA VAL A 14 -44.02 28.09 -37.05
C VAL A 14 -43.62 26.60 -37.12
N VAL A 15 -44.16 25.84 -38.07
CA VAL A 15 -43.80 24.43 -38.25
C VAL A 15 -42.32 24.27 -38.60
N ILE A 16 -41.79 25.09 -39.52
CA ILE A 16 -40.36 25.06 -39.88
C ILE A 16 -39.48 25.42 -38.67
N ALA A 17 -39.88 26.42 -37.88
CA ALA A 17 -39.16 26.80 -36.67
C ALA A 17 -39.16 25.67 -35.62
N LEU A 18 -40.27 24.97 -35.43
CA LEU A 18 -40.36 23.81 -34.55
C LEU A 18 -39.50 22.64 -35.03
N ILE A 19 -39.47 22.37 -36.35
CA ILE A 19 -38.62 21.33 -36.94
C ILE A 19 -37.14 21.70 -36.76
N ALA A 20 -36.76 22.96 -37.03
CA ALA A 20 -35.39 23.43 -36.87
C ALA A 20 -34.95 23.38 -35.39
N ALA A 21 -35.81 23.79 -34.46
CA ALA A 21 -35.55 23.67 -33.03
C ALA A 21 -35.41 22.21 -32.59
N GLY A 22 -36.29 21.31 -33.06
CA GLY A 22 -36.21 19.88 -32.79
C GLY A 22 -34.93 19.25 -33.34
N ALA A 23 -34.55 19.59 -34.57
CA ALA A 23 -33.30 19.13 -35.18
C ALA A 23 -32.06 19.65 -34.44
N PHE A 24 -32.10 20.90 -33.95
CA PHE A 24 -31.03 21.47 -33.14
C PHE A 24 -30.87 20.76 -31.79
N VAL A 25 -31.98 20.53 -31.07
CA VAL A 25 -31.99 19.78 -29.81
C VAL A 25 -31.51 18.35 -30.02
N TYR A 26 -32.01 17.67 -31.06
CA TYR A 26 -31.57 16.32 -31.43
C TYR A 26 -30.08 16.26 -31.74
N ALA A 27 -29.55 17.21 -32.51
CA ALA A 27 -28.13 17.27 -32.83
C ALA A 27 -27.27 17.51 -31.58
N ARG A 28 -27.74 18.32 -30.62
CA ARG A 28 -27.05 18.55 -29.34
C ARG A 28 -27.01 17.28 -28.51
N ILE A 29 -28.15 16.64 -28.28
CA ILE A 29 -28.25 15.37 -27.53
C ILE A 29 -27.43 14.27 -28.20
N SER A 30 -27.48 14.17 -29.53
CA SER A 30 -26.72 13.16 -30.26
C SER A 30 -25.22 13.39 -30.18
N LYS A 31 -24.73 14.62 -30.03
CA LYS A 31 -23.30 14.87 -29.85
C LYS A 31 -22.83 14.49 -28.46
N ASP A 32 -23.63 14.85 -27.46
CA ASP A 32 -23.41 14.55 -26.04
C ASP A 32 -23.36 13.03 -25.79
N ILE A 33 -24.38 12.29 -26.24
CA ILE A 33 -24.42 10.83 -26.12
C ILE A 33 -23.18 10.16 -26.73
N ASN A 34 -22.67 10.70 -27.84
CA ASN A 34 -21.52 10.13 -28.56
C ASN A 34 -20.16 10.72 -28.14
N GLY A 35 -20.09 11.66 -27.19
CA GLY A 35 -18.81 12.27 -26.78
C GLY A 35 -18.13 13.08 -27.90
N THR A 36 -18.91 13.65 -28.82
CA THR A 36 -18.39 14.38 -30.01
C THR A 36 -18.55 15.88 -29.91
N GLU A 37 -18.66 16.39 -28.68
CA GLU A 37 -18.60 17.83 -28.43
C GLU A 37 -17.27 18.40 -28.93
N SER A 38 -17.30 19.66 -29.34
CA SER A 38 -16.13 20.35 -29.89
C SER A 38 -15.81 21.53 -28.99
N GLY A 39 -14.58 21.63 -28.50
CA GLY A 39 -14.17 22.69 -27.59
C GLY A 39 -13.13 22.20 -26.61
N GLU A 40 -12.97 22.95 -25.53
CA GLU A 40 -12.20 22.53 -24.37
C GLU A 40 -13.08 21.63 -23.49
N ALA A 41 -12.53 20.51 -23.03
CA ALA A 41 -13.26 19.58 -22.18
C ALA A 41 -13.44 20.20 -20.79
N LYS A 42 -14.63 20.06 -20.21
CA LYS A 42 -14.84 20.34 -18.79
C LYS A 42 -14.48 19.11 -17.99
N GLU A 43 -13.61 19.27 -17.01
CA GLU A 43 -13.22 18.21 -16.07
C GLU A 43 -14.09 18.29 -14.81
N TYR A 44 -14.50 17.13 -14.29
CA TYR A 44 -15.26 17.02 -13.05
C TYR A 44 -14.89 15.74 -12.30
N THR A 45 -14.58 15.86 -11.01
CA THR A 45 -14.48 14.71 -10.11
C THR A 45 -15.85 14.45 -9.50
N LEU A 46 -16.53 13.43 -9.99
CA LEU A 46 -17.77 12.93 -9.40
C LEU A 46 -17.42 12.07 -8.18
N VAL A 47 -18.03 12.36 -7.03
CA VAL A 47 -17.95 11.54 -5.82
C VAL A 47 -19.30 10.88 -5.62
N ILE A 48 -19.33 9.54 -5.59
CA ILE A 48 -20.53 8.76 -5.31
C ILE A 48 -20.42 8.20 -3.89
N GLU A 49 -21.38 8.57 -3.05
CA GLU A 49 -21.50 8.07 -1.69
C GLU A 49 -22.48 6.89 -1.61
N PRO A 50 -22.38 6.00 -0.58
CA PRO A 50 -23.26 4.84 -0.45
C PRO A 50 -24.77 5.15 -0.40
N GLN A 51 -25.14 6.36 0.01
CA GLN A 51 -26.52 6.82 0.08
C GLN A 51 -27.05 7.46 -1.21
N ASP A 52 -26.18 7.70 -2.20
CA ASP A 52 -26.57 8.43 -3.40
C ASP A 52 -27.45 7.55 -4.30
N PHE A 53 -28.57 8.13 -4.74
CA PHE A 53 -29.46 7.49 -5.69
C PHE A 53 -29.10 7.87 -7.13
N GLN A 54 -29.50 7.04 -8.10
CA GLN A 54 -29.29 7.30 -9.53
C GLN A 54 -29.71 8.73 -9.93
N TYR A 55 -30.83 9.24 -9.42
CA TYR A 55 -31.29 10.59 -9.76
C TYR A 55 -30.33 11.70 -9.26
N GLU A 56 -29.66 11.50 -8.12
CA GLU A 56 -28.69 12.44 -7.57
C GLU A 56 -27.42 12.43 -8.42
N ILE A 57 -26.98 11.24 -8.83
CA ILE A 57 -25.83 11.07 -9.72
C ILE A 57 -26.08 11.71 -11.08
N SER A 58 -27.24 11.45 -11.69
CA SER A 58 -27.66 12.11 -12.94
C SER A 58 -27.66 13.64 -12.82
N LYS A 59 -28.15 14.15 -11.68
CA LYS A 59 -28.17 15.59 -11.39
C LYS A 59 -26.77 16.15 -11.23
N MET A 60 -25.87 15.46 -10.52
CA MET A 60 -24.47 15.88 -10.35
C MET A 60 -23.74 15.96 -11.69
N LEU A 61 -23.93 14.97 -12.57
CA LEU A 61 -23.37 14.97 -13.92
C LEU A 61 -23.89 16.16 -14.75
N SER A 62 -25.18 16.45 -14.67
CA SER A 62 -25.79 17.54 -15.45
C SER A 62 -25.44 18.93 -14.89
N ASP A 63 -25.50 19.11 -13.57
CA ASP A 63 -25.18 20.38 -12.90
C ASP A 63 -23.70 20.79 -13.13
N ASN A 64 -22.82 19.83 -13.40
CA ASN A 64 -21.40 20.05 -13.74
C ASN A 64 -21.09 19.96 -15.24
N ASP A 65 -22.12 19.98 -16.10
CA ASP A 65 -21.99 19.99 -17.56
C ASP A 65 -21.19 18.79 -18.15
N ILE A 66 -21.19 17.64 -17.45
CA ILE A 66 -20.63 16.38 -17.97
C ILE A 66 -21.63 15.70 -18.91
N VAL A 67 -22.92 15.82 -18.62
CA VAL A 67 -24.01 15.44 -19.53
C VAL A 67 -24.93 16.63 -19.75
N VAL A 68 -25.59 16.69 -20.90
CA VAL A 68 -26.42 17.83 -21.29
C VAL A 68 -27.66 18.03 -20.40
N ASP A 69 -28.23 16.94 -19.89
CA ASP A 69 -29.48 16.91 -19.15
C ASP A 69 -29.60 15.60 -18.35
N ASP A 70 -30.01 15.71 -17.08
CA ASP A 70 -30.15 14.59 -16.15
C ASP A 70 -31.20 13.56 -16.60
N SER A 71 -32.28 14.01 -17.25
CA SER A 71 -33.37 13.16 -17.73
C SER A 71 -32.98 12.43 -19.01
N VAL A 72 -32.22 13.07 -19.90
CA VAL A 72 -31.64 12.43 -21.09
C VAL A 72 -30.66 11.32 -20.70
N TRP A 73 -29.74 11.62 -19.77
CA TRP A 73 -28.81 10.64 -19.22
C TRP A 73 -29.55 9.48 -18.54
N SER A 74 -30.48 9.77 -17.64
CA SER A 74 -31.23 8.73 -16.91
C SER A 74 -32.01 7.83 -17.87
N MET A 75 -32.71 8.39 -18.86
CA MET A 75 -33.45 7.61 -19.85
C MET A 75 -32.54 6.74 -20.71
N TRP A 76 -31.36 7.25 -21.05
CA TRP A 76 -30.37 6.47 -21.79
C TRP A 76 -29.83 5.31 -20.94
N MET A 77 -29.46 5.56 -19.68
CA MET A 77 -29.01 4.54 -18.73
C MET A 77 -30.08 3.46 -18.51
N ASP A 78 -31.32 3.84 -18.21
CA ASP A 78 -32.41 2.89 -17.98
C ASP A 78 -32.69 2.01 -19.23
N SER A 79 -32.46 2.55 -20.42
CA SER A 79 -32.67 1.82 -21.68
C SER A 79 -31.52 0.87 -22.03
N HIS A 80 -30.28 1.17 -21.65
CA HIS A 80 -29.09 0.39 -22.03
C HIS A 80 -28.60 -0.52 -20.89
N TYR A 81 -28.79 -0.08 -19.64
CA TYR A 81 -28.37 -0.76 -18.41
C TYR A 81 -29.46 -0.69 -17.32
N PRO A 82 -30.61 -1.38 -17.50
CA PRO A 82 -31.74 -1.30 -16.56
C PRO A 82 -31.42 -1.79 -15.13
N ASP A 83 -30.37 -2.60 -14.96
CA ASP A 83 -29.92 -3.16 -13.67
C ASP A 83 -28.55 -2.59 -13.24
N PHE A 84 -28.20 -1.39 -13.71
CA PHE A 84 -26.90 -0.78 -13.39
C PHE A 84 -26.73 -0.53 -11.89
N THR A 85 -25.58 -0.91 -11.34
CA THR A 85 -25.21 -0.62 -9.95
C THR A 85 -24.09 0.42 -9.94
N TYR A 86 -24.32 1.52 -9.24
CA TYR A 86 -23.31 2.55 -9.04
C TYR A 86 -22.39 2.14 -7.89
N ILE A 87 -21.08 2.17 -8.14
CA ILE A 87 -20.08 1.87 -7.10
C ILE A 87 -19.78 3.18 -6.36
N ASN A 88 -19.61 3.11 -5.05
CA ASN A 88 -19.19 4.29 -4.29
C ASN A 88 -17.70 4.55 -4.53
N GLY A 89 -17.35 5.80 -4.82
CA GLY A 89 -15.98 6.17 -5.17
C GLY A 89 -15.88 7.51 -5.89
N GLU A 90 -14.66 7.88 -6.24
CA GLU A 90 -14.34 9.07 -7.02
C GLU A 90 -14.09 8.71 -8.48
N TYR A 91 -14.61 9.52 -9.39
CA TYR A 91 -14.53 9.33 -10.83
C TYR A 91 -14.07 10.62 -11.49
N TYR A 92 -12.95 10.56 -12.19
CA TYR A 92 -12.43 11.65 -13.00
C TYR A 92 -13.09 11.59 -14.38
N LEU A 93 -14.02 12.52 -14.62
CA LEU A 93 -14.83 12.59 -15.81
C LEU A 93 -14.54 13.86 -16.59
N ASN A 94 -14.80 13.81 -17.89
CA ASN A 94 -14.83 15.02 -18.71
C ASN A 94 -15.99 15.03 -19.71
N SER A 95 -16.37 16.23 -20.14
CA SER A 95 -17.50 16.45 -21.05
C SER A 95 -17.30 15.95 -22.50
N HIS A 96 -16.15 15.36 -22.83
CA HIS A 96 -15.94 14.68 -24.11
C HIS A 96 -16.16 13.16 -24.02
N MET A 97 -16.34 12.61 -22.82
CA MET A 97 -16.73 11.22 -22.68
C MET A 97 -18.14 11.02 -23.23
N SER A 98 -18.31 9.99 -24.06
CA SER A 98 -19.61 9.49 -24.46
C SER A 98 -20.36 8.89 -23.28
N TYR A 99 -21.67 8.74 -23.41
CA TYR A 99 -22.47 8.13 -22.33
C TYR A 99 -22.03 6.69 -22.04
N GLU A 100 -21.60 5.96 -23.05
CA GLU A 100 -21.03 4.61 -22.90
C GLU A 100 -19.72 4.64 -22.09
N GLU A 101 -18.82 5.59 -22.37
CA GLU A 101 -17.58 5.74 -21.61
C GLU A 101 -17.85 6.13 -20.16
N ILE A 102 -18.79 7.06 -19.92
CA ILE A 102 -19.21 7.42 -18.56
C ILE A 102 -19.81 6.20 -17.84
N ALA A 103 -20.70 5.44 -18.47
CA ALA A 103 -21.31 4.26 -17.87
C ALA A 103 -20.27 3.18 -17.52
N GLN A 104 -19.30 2.92 -18.41
CA GLN A 104 -18.19 1.99 -18.13
C GLN A 104 -17.28 2.50 -17.01
N LYS A 105 -17.02 3.80 -16.99
CA LYS A 105 -16.23 4.46 -15.95
C LYS A 105 -16.92 4.36 -14.59
N LEU A 106 -18.23 4.52 -14.52
CA LEU A 106 -19.03 4.40 -13.29
C LEU A 106 -19.01 3.01 -12.66
N GLN A 107 -18.60 1.97 -13.40
CA GLN A 107 -18.34 0.62 -12.85
C GLN A 107 -16.90 0.42 -12.36
N ASN A 108 -16.00 1.38 -12.58
CA ASN A 108 -14.57 1.30 -12.27
C ASN A 108 -14.09 2.65 -11.73
N PRO A 109 -14.34 2.95 -10.44
CA PRO A 109 -13.92 4.22 -9.83
C PRO A 109 -12.40 4.41 -9.92
N ASP A 110 -11.99 5.65 -10.13
CA ASP A 110 -10.57 6.04 -10.03
C ASP A 110 -10.07 5.83 -8.61
N ILE A 111 -10.91 6.14 -7.62
CA ILE A 111 -10.69 5.84 -6.20
C ILE A 111 -11.92 5.13 -5.67
N SER A 112 -11.82 3.85 -5.30
CA SER A 112 -12.97 3.12 -4.78
C SER A 112 -13.18 3.41 -3.30
N HIS A 113 -14.41 3.70 -2.90
CA HIS A 113 -14.81 3.69 -1.50
C HIS A 113 -15.27 2.29 -1.04
N GLN A 114 -15.11 1.25 -1.87
CA GLN A 114 -15.29 -0.14 -1.46
C GLN A 114 -14.09 -0.59 -0.62
N VAL A 115 -14.36 -0.88 0.65
CA VAL A 115 -13.36 -1.34 1.61
C VAL A 115 -13.12 -2.85 1.49
N VAL A 116 -11.85 -3.23 1.40
CA VAL A 116 -11.32 -4.59 1.44
C VAL A 116 -10.46 -4.72 2.69
N SER A 117 -10.73 -5.75 3.50
CA SER A 117 -9.91 -6.07 4.68
C SER A 117 -8.72 -6.93 4.26
N VAL A 118 -7.51 -6.37 4.36
CA VAL A 118 -6.26 -7.03 3.97
C VAL A 118 -5.44 -7.34 5.21
N ALA A 119 -5.11 -8.61 5.43
CA ALA A 119 -4.24 -9.03 6.53
C ALA A 119 -2.77 -8.99 6.09
N ILE A 120 -1.94 -8.29 6.87
CA ILE A 120 -0.47 -8.26 6.74
C ILE A 120 0.12 -8.98 7.96
N PRO A 121 0.54 -10.26 7.81
CA PRO A 121 1.18 -11.04 8.87
C PRO A 121 2.52 -10.46 9.35
N GLU A 122 2.95 -10.93 10.51
CA GLU A 122 4.30 -10.75 11.03
C GLU A 122 5.32 -11.53 10.16
N GLY A 123 6.56 -11.02 10.04
CA GLY A 123 7.59 -11.59 9.17
C GLY A 123 7.44 -11.22 7.70
N TYR A 124 6.48 -10.36 7.34
CA TYR A 124 6.33 -9.90 5.96
C TYR A 124 7.39 -8.87 5.61
N THR A 125 7.98 -9.03 4.45
CA THR A 125 8.85 -8.02 3.82
C THR A 125 8.03 -7.02 3.01
N VAL A 126 8.62 -5.90 2.61
CA VAL A 126 8.01 -4.98 1.64
C VAL A 126 7.54 -5.70 0.37
N PHE A 127 8.26 -6.73 -0.08
CA PHE A 127 7.87 -7.51 -1.27
C PHE A 127 6.56 -8.29 -1.05
N ASP A 128 6.42 -8.94 0.12
CA ASP A 128 5.22 -9.71 0.47
C ASP A 128 4.01 -8.79 0.65
N ILE A 129 4.23 -7.61 1.25
CA ILE A 129 3.19 -6.59 1.42
C ILE A 129 2.74 -6.06 0.06
N ALA A 130 3.67 -5.70 -0.82
CA ALA A 130 3.36 -5.18 -2.15
C ALA A 130 2.56 -6.21 -2.98
N GLU A 131 2.92 -7.49 -2.90
CA GLU A 131 2.16 -8.58 -3.52
C GLU A 131 0.75 -8.71 -2.97
N THR A 132 0.62 -8.73 -1.65
CA THR A 132 -0.68 -8.83 -0.99
C THR A 132 -1.59 -7.66 -1.37
N LEU A 133 -1.06 -6.44 -1.43
CA LEU A 133 -1.83 -5.23 -1.80
C LEU A 133 -2.28 -5.25 -3.26
N GLU A 134 -1.41 -5.67 -4.18
CA GLU A 134 -1.74 -5.74 -5.60
C GLU A 134 -2.78 -6.84 -5.90
N GLU A 135 -2.62 -8.02 -5.30
CA GLU A 135 -3.59 -9.13 -5.44
C GLU A 135 -5.00 -8.77 -4.93
N ASN A 136 -5.08 -7.89 -3.93
CA ASN A 136 -6.34 -7.39 -3.39
C ASN A 136 -6.85 -6.11 -4.09
N GLY A 137 -6.18 -5.65 -5.16
CA GLY A 137 -6.60 -4.48 -5.94
C GLY A 137 -6.48 -3.16 -5.19
N ILE A 138 -5.58 -3.06 -4.21
CA ILE A 138 -5.40 -1.85 -3.41
C ILE A 138 -4.53 -0.84 -4.15
N CYS A 139 -3.29 -1.20 -4.49
CA CYS A 139 -2.36 -0.36 -5.25
C CYS A 139 -1.38 -1.25 -6.02
N SER A 140 -0.70 -0.69 -7.03
CA SER A 140 0.32 -1.43 -7.77
C SER A 140 1.57 -1.67 -6.93
N LYS A 141 2.32 -2.75 -7.22
CA LYS A 141 3.62 -3.01 -6.57
C LYS A 141 4.59 -1.84 -6.75
N ASP A 142 4.67 -1.28 -7.95
CA ASP A 142 5.62 -0.20 -8.28
C ASP A 142 5.33 1.09 -7.50
N ASP A 143 4.05 1.48 -7.37
CA ASP A 143 3.65 2.65 -6.57
C ASP A 143 3.96 2.42 -5.09
N PHE A 144 3.74 1.21 -4.59
CA PHE A 144 4.07 0.84 -3.22
C PHE A 144 5.58 0.90 -2.96
N TYR A 145 6.40 0.32 -3.83
CA TYR A 145 7.86 0.41 -3.72
C TYR A 145 8.36 1.85 -3.71
N ALA A 146 7.79 2.72 -4.55
CA ALA A 146 8.11 4.14 -4.55
C ALA A 146 7.74 4.81 -3.22
N ALA A 147 6.57 4.48 -2.67
CA ALA A 147 6.07 5.03 -1.40
C ALA A 147 6.91 4.63 -0.19
N VAL A 148 7.49 3.42 -0.18
CA VAL A 148 8.32 2.91 0.94
C VAL A 148 9.82 3.18 0.79
N SER A 149 10.26 3.68 -0.37
CA SER A 149 11.66 4.04 -0.65
C SER A 149 12.03 5.45 -0.18
N THR A 150 11.08 6.21 0.38
CA THR A 150 11.32 7.54 0.94
C THR A 150 10.59 7.76 2.25
N THR A 151 11.09 8.69 3.05
CA THR A 151 10.38 9.24 4.21
C THR A 151 9.58 10.50 3.84
N ASP A 152 9.73 11.00 2.61
CA ASP A 152 9.12 12.27 2.18
C ASP A 152 7.60 12.13 2.02
N GLY A 153 6.88 12.93 2.80
CA GLY A 153 5.41 12.91 2.82
C GLY A 153 4.82 12.18 4.03
N TYR A 154 5.66 11.71 4.95
CA TYR A 154 5.22 11.16 6.25
C TYR A 154 5.76 12.04 7.38
N ASP A 155 4.92 12.30 8.40
CA ASP A 155 5.19 13.26 9.47
C ASP A 155 5.16 12.57 10.83
N TYR A 156 6.23 11.82 11.13
CA TYR A 156 6.42 11.12 12.40
C TYR A 156 7.75 11.51 13.02
N ASP A 157 7.75 11.91 14.29
CA ASP A 157 8.94 12.44 14.99
C ASP A 157 10.12 11.46 14.96
N TRP A 158 9.85 10.16 15.08
CA TRP A 158 10.86 9.10 15.09
C TRP A 158 11.53 8.85 13.73
N LEU A 159 11.00 9.40 12.64
CA LEU A 159 11.68 9.36 11.33
C LEU A 159 12.95 10.24 11.33
N ALA A 160 13.08 11.18 12.27
CA ALA A 160 14.28 12.01 12.40
C ALA A 160 15.54 11.18 12.73
N ASP A 161 15.36 10.02 13.38
CA ASP A 161 16.45 9.12 13.75
C ASP A 161 16.90 8.20 12.60
N PHE A 162 16.24 8.28 11.43
CA PHE A 162 16.56 7.43 10.30
C PHE A 162 17.90 7.81 9.64
N PRO A 163 18.60 6.84 9.04
CA PRO A 163 19.85 7.11 8.35
C PRO A 163 19.70 8.17 7.25
N GLN A 164 20.53 9.21 7.33
CA GLN A 164 20.54 10.29 6.33
C GLN A 164 21.17 9.84 5.01
N ASN A 165 22.15 8.92 5.07
CA ASN A 165 22.69 8.28 3.87
C ASN A 165 21.91 6.99 3.58
N ARG A 166 21.23 6.97 2.43
CA ARG A 166 20.38 5.86 1.98
C ARG A 166 21.03 5.00 0.89
N GLU A 167 22.28 5.27 0.51
CA GLU A 167 22.97 4.62 -0.63
C GLU A 167 22.98 3.08 -0.54
N HIS A 168 22.99 2.54 0.68
CA HIS A 168 23.06 1.10 0.94
C HIS A 168 21.84 0.54 1.66
N ILE A 169 20.71 1.25 1.61
CA ILE A 169 19.43 0.81 2.19
C ILE A 169 18.53 0.33 1.04
N GLY A 170 17.89 -0.82 1.21
CA GLY A 170 16.95 -1.38 0.23
C GLY A 170 15.67 -0.54 0.17
N PHE A 171 14.79 -0.74 1.14
CA PHE A 171 13.61 0.10 1.36
C PHE A 171 13.73 0.80 2.72
N ILE A 172 13.68 2.12 2.74
CA ILE A 172 13.94 2.90 3.96
C ILE A 172 12.87 2.67 5.03
N LEU A 173 11.63 2.36 4.64
CA LEU A 173 10.52 2.05 5.56
C LEU A 173 10.34 0.53 5.83
N GLU A 174 11.22 -0.35 5.34
CA GLU A 174 11.19 -1.78 5.66
C GLU A 174 11.20 -1.98 7.19
N GLY A 175 10.39 -2.91 7.69
CA GLY A 175 10.26 -3.20 9.11
C GLY A 175 9.39 -2.23 9.93
N PHE A 176 9.07 -1.04 9.39
CA PHE A 176 8.20 -0.05 10.04
C PHE A 176 6.74 -0.13 9.61
N LEU A 177 6.42 -0.97 8.62
CA LEU A 177 5.06 -1.26 8.18
C LEU A 177 4.45 -2.29 9.11
N PHE A 178 3.69 -1.84 10.11
CA PHE A 178 3.26 -2.71 11.22
C PHE A 178 2.37 -3.89 10.73
N PRO A 179 2.56 -5.11 11.25
CA PRO A 179 1.70 -6.25 10.91
C PRO A 179 0.32 -6.12 11.55
N ALA A 180 -0.72 -6.00 10.73
CA ALA A 180 -2.12 -5.92 11.18
C ALA A 180 -3.08 -6.26 10.03
N THR A 181 -4.38 -6.30 10.34
CA THR A 181 -5.43 -6.27 9.33
C THR A 181 -5.85 -4.83 9.08
N TYR A 182 -5.82 -4.42 7.82
CA TYR A 182 -6.14 -3.07 7.37
C TYR A 182 -7.39 -3.06 6.51
N ASP A 183 -8.30 -2.15 6.82
CA ASP A 183 -9.45 -1.84 5.98
C ASP A 183 -9.04 -0.75 4.98
N LEU A 184 -8.91 -1.14 3.71
CA LEU A 184 -8.36 -0.34 2.62
C LEU A 184 -9.33 -0.25 1.44
N GLY A 185 -9.44 0.92 0.80
CA GLY A 185 -10.22 1.06 -0.43
C GLY A 185 -9.50 0.41 -1.62
N MET A 186 -10.23 -0.09 -2.61
CA MET A 186 -9.60 -0.45 -3.89
C MET A 186 -9.05 0.81 -4.59
N ASN A 187 -7.92 0.68 -5.29
CA ASN A 187 -7.21 1.80 -5.93
C ASN A 187 -6.80 2.92 -4.95
N THR A 188 -6.56 2.60 -3.67
CA THR A 188 -6.04 3.57 -2.70
C THR A 188 -4.62 3.99 -3.09
N ASP A 189 -4.31 5.28 -2.99
CA ASP A 189 -2.95 5.78 -3.19
C ASP A 189 -1.96 5.07 -2.25
N ALA A 190 -0.85 4.57 -2.80
CA ALA A 190 0.14 3.79 -2.05
C ALA A 190 0.70 4.55 -0.84
N LYS A 191 0.86 5.88 -0.89
CA LYS A 191 1.31 6.68 0.25
C LYS A 191 0.28 6.67 1.38
N VAL A 192 -1.00 6.69 1.06
CA VAL A 192 -2.07 6.60 2.08
C VAL A 192 -2.05 5.22 2.74
N VAL A 193 -1.78 4.16 1.98
CA VAL A 193 -1.62 2.81 2.52
C VAL A 193 -0.41 2.74 3.45
N VAL A 194 0.75 3.24 3.01
CA VAL A 194 1.98 3.28 3.81
C VAL A 194 1.76 4.10 5.07
N ASP A 195 1.18 5.30 4.97
CA ASP A 195 0.92 6.16 6.13
C ASP A 195 0.02 5.47 7.17
N LYS A 196 -1.02 4.74 6.75
CA LYS A 196 -1.83 3.91 7.66
C LYS A 196 -1.01 2.84 8.39
N MET A 197 -0.05 2.21 7.71
CA MET A 197 0.82 1.20 8.31
C MET A 197 1.85 1.82 9.26
N LEU A 198 2.39 3.00 8.93
CA LEU A 198 3.28 3.76 9.80
C LEU A 198 2.55 4.29 11.03
N ALA A 199 1.32 4.78 10.90
CA ALA A 199 0.47 5.18 12.02
C ALA A 199 0.22 4.00 12.97
N ALA A 200 -0.01 2.79 12.44
CA ALA A 200 -0.16 1.60 13.26
C ALA A 200 1.12 1.22 14.02
N PHE A 201 2.30 1.50 13.45
CA PHE A 201 3.58 1.37 14.15
C PHE A 201 3.73 2.44 15.23
N ASP A 202 3.43 3.71 14.91
CA ASP A 202 3.50 4.85 15.82
C ASP A 202 2.62 4.65 17.05
N ASP A 203 1.38 4.18 16.86
CA ASP A 203 0.43 3.84 17.94
C ASP A 203 0.97 2.79 18.92
N ARG A 204 1.97 2.01 18.52
CA ARG A 204 2.58 0.92 19.31
C ARG A 204 4.00 1.24 19.75
N LEU A 205 4.56 2.34 19.29
CA LEU A 205 5.84 2.82 19.78
C LEU A 205 5.71 3.09 21.28
N SER A 206 6.59 2.48 22.07
CA SER A 206 6.50 2.52 23.53
C SER A 206 7.74 3.13 24.16
N ASP A 207 7.57 3.70 25.36
CA ASP A 207 8.69 4.18 26.17
C ASP A 207 9.72 3.09 26.46
N ASP A 208 9.30 1.82 26.57
CA ASP A 208 10.20 0.69 26.80
C ASP A 208 11.13 0.46 25.60
N MET A 209 10.62 0.58 24.36
CA MET A 209 11.45 0.53 23.15
C MET A 209 12.48 1.67 23.15
N LEU A 210 12.04 2.91 23.42
CA LEU A 210 12.92 4.08 23.43
C LEU A 210 13.94 4.02 24.58
N ASN A 211 13.56 3.49 25.74
CA ASN A 211 14.44 3.24 26.88
C ASN A 211 15.50 2.21 26.53
N TYR A 212 15.10 1.10 25.92
CA TYR A 212 16.01 0.06 25.47
C TYR A 212 17.04 0.59 24.47
N CYS A 213 16.58 1.37 23.48
CA CYS A 213 17.45 2.04 22.50
C CYS A 213 18.52 2.91 23.20
N ARG A 214 18.09 3.78 24.13
CA ARG A 214 19.01 4.65 24.89
C ARG A 214 20.00 3.89 25.77
N GLN A 215 19.58 2.78 26.39
CA GLN A 215 20.43 1.98 27.26
C GLN A 215 21.52 1.22 26.49
N ASN A 216 21.24 0.89 25.23
CA ASN A 216 22.13 0.11 24.37
C ASN A 216 22.85 0.96 23.30
N ASP A 217 22.75 2.29 23.35
CA ASP A 217 23.33 3.21 22.36
C ASP A 217 22.92 2.86 20.92
N MET A 218 21.63 2.49 20.75
CA MET A 218 21.03 2.14 19.46
C MET A 218 20.01 3.20 19.05
N THR A 219 19.95 3.47 17.74
CA THR A 219 18.81 4.18 17.14
C THR A 219 17.58 3.28 17.10
N LEU A 220 16.39 3.87 16.98
CA LEU A 220 15.16 3.09 16.75
C LEU A 220 15.28 2.25 15.46
N TYR A 221 15.94 2.78 14.43
CA TYR A 221 16.19 2.08 13.17
C TYR A 221 17.04 0.82 13.34
N GLU A 222 18.11 0.90 14.11
CA GLU A 222 18.94 -0.27 14.45
C GLU A 222 18.19 -1.27 15.34
N PHE A 223 17.37 -0.78 16.27
CA PHE A 223 16.56 -1.64 17.12
C PHE A 223 15.53 -2.44 16.32
N ILE A 224 14.78 -1.79 15.42
CA ILE A 224 13.83 -2.48 14.53
C ILE A 224 14.57 -3.40 13.55
N THR A 225 15.78 -3.03 13.10
CA THR A 225 16.64 -3.92 12.32
C THR A 225 16.95 -5.22 13.09
N LEU A 226 17.34 -5.11 14.36
CA LEU A 226 17.57 -6.28 15.21
C LEU A 226 16.29 -7.12 15.39
N CYS A 227 15.15 -6.47 15.68
CA CYS A 227 13.86 -7.15 15.82
C CYS A 227 13.48 -7.94 14.56
N SER A 228 13.70 -7.37 13.37
CA SER A 228 13.37 -8.05 12.10
C SER A 228 14.18 -9.33 11.87
N ILE A 229 15.45 -9.36 12.31
CA ILE A 229 16.26 -10.59 12.24
C ILE A 229 15.73 -11.62 13.23
N VAL A 230 15.41 -11.20 14.47
CA VAL A 230 14.87 -12.11 15.49
C VAL A 230 13.51 -12.67 15.07
N GLN A 231 12.66 -11.87 14.42
CA GLN A 231 11.37 -12.31 13.89
C GLN A 231 11.53 -13.47 12.91
N GLU A 232 12.49 -13.37 11.99
CA GLU A 232 12.71 -14.40 10.96
C GLU A 232 13.44 -15.64 11.50
N GLU A 233 14.19 -15.52 12.60
CA GLU A 233 14.93 -16.63 13.20
C GLU A 233 14.12 -17.39 14.27
N ALA A 234 13.14 -16.76 14.92
CA ALA A 234 12.45 -17.32 16.08
C ALA A 234 11.16 -18.09 15.71
N LEU A 235 10.98 -19.28 16.31
CA LEU A 235 9.71 -20.04 16.22
C LEU A 235 8.78 -19.82 17.42
N THR A 236 9.32 -19.36 18.54
CA THR A 236 8.60 -19.15 19.82
C THR A 236 9.14 -17.91 20.54
N GLU A 237 8.37 -17.41 21.51
CA GLU A 237 8.81 -16.28 22.36
C GLU A 237 10.09 -16.61 23.15
N SER A 238 10.21 -17.82 23.70
CA SER A 238 11.39 -18.26 24.45
C SER A 238 12.64 -18.36 23.56
N SER A 239 12.49 -18.86 22.33
CA SER A 239 13.60 -18.84 21.37
C SER A 239 13.96 -17.41 20.97
N ALA A 240 12.97 -16.53 20.77
CA ALA A 240 13.21 -15.13 20.41
C ALA A 240 14.08 -14.39 21.44
N GLN A 241 13.77 -14.54 22.73
CA GLN A 241 14.56 -13.95 23.82
C GLN A 241 16.02 -14.42 23.80
N ASN A 242 16.26 -15.73 23.69
CA ASN A 242 17.62 -16.26 23.69
C ASN A 242 18.38 -15.95 22.39
N ILE A 243 17.70 -15.93 21.23
CA ILE A 243 18.29 -15.48 19.96
C ILE A 243 18.68 -14.01 20.05
N ALA A 244 17.82 -13.14 20.60
CA ALA A 244 18.14 -11.74 20.84
C ALA A 244 19.41 -11.59 21.71
N SER A 245 19.51 -12.36 22.81
CA SER A 245 20.71 -12.41 23.65
C SER A 245 21.96 -12.77 22.85
N VAL A 246 21.91 -13.81 21.98
CA VAL A 246 23.04 -14.17 21.11
C VAL A 246 23.43 -13.05 20.15
N LEU A 247 22.47 -12.42 19.48
CA LEU A 247 22.76 -11.37 18.50
C LEU A 247 23.38 -10.14 19.17
N ILE A 248 22.87 -9.74 20.33
CA ILE A 248 23.42 -8.63 21.12
C ILE A 248 24.83 -8.94 21.61
N ASN A 249 25.08 -10.16 22.10
CA ASN A 249 26.43 -10.59 22.50
C ASN A 249 27.42 -10.57 21.32
N ARG A 250 26.96 -10.98 20.12
CA ARG A 250 27.76 -10.89 18.89
C ARG A 250 28.07 -9.44 18.52
N LEU A 251 27.09 -8.52 18.58
CA LEU A 251 27.32 -7.09 18.35
C LEU A 251 28.32 -6.51 19.34
N ASN A 252 28.11 -6.74 20.64
CA ASN A 252 28.96 -6.22 21.71
C ASN A 252 30.40 -6.75 21.66
N SER A 253 30.60 -7.97 21.15
CA SER A 253 31.93 -8.58 20.97
C SER A 253 32.59 -8.23 19.63
N GLY A 254 31.92 -7.50 18.74
CA GLY A 254 32.41 -7.21 17.39
C GLY A 254 32.49 -8.45 16.50
N THR A 255 31.63 -9.45 16.75
CA THR A 255 31.49 -10.66 15.95
C THR A 255 30.38 -10.49 14.92
N ARG A 256 30.50 -11.16 13.78
CA ARG A 256 29.46 -11.18 12.74
C ARG A 256 28.17 -11.85 13.23
N LEU A 257 27.01 -11.35 12.79
CA LEU A 257 25.72 -11.93 13.15
C LEU A 257 25.47 -13.27 12.46
N GLN A 258 25.87 -13.42 11.19
CA GLN A 258 25.80 -14.70 10.45
C GLN A 258 24.40 -15.35 10.45
N CYS A 259 23.38 -14.57 10.11
CA CYS A 259 21.99 -15.01 10.02
C CYS A 259 21.61 -15.26 8.56
N ASP A 260 21.13 -16.46 8.23
CA ASP A 260 20.83 -16.85 6.84
C ASP A 260 19.67 -16.06 6.25
N VAL A 261 18.70 -15.69 7.09
CA VAL A 261 17.54 -14.86 6.72
C VAL A 261 17.97 -13.54 6.06
N THR A 262 19.09 -12.96 6.51
CA THR A 262 19.64 -11.72 5.94
C THR A 262 20.23 -11.92 4.54
N TYR A 263 20.76 -13.11 4.23
CA TYR A 263 21.22 -13.46 2.89
C TYR A 263 20.05 -13.58 1.91
N TYR A 264 18.95 -14.23 2.32
CA TYR A 264 17.77 -14.39 1.47
C TYR A 264 17.12 -13.04 1.17
N TYR A 265 16.96 -12.18 2.18
CA TYR A 265 16.48 -10.82 1.97
C TYR A 265 17.39 -10.03 1.02
N ALA A 266 18.71 -10.05 1.25
CA ALA A 266 19.68 -9.40 0.36
C ALA A 266 19.57 -9.89 -1.09
N LYS A 267 19.30 -11.19 -1.29
CA LYS A 267 19.09 -11.77 -2.61
C LYS A 267 17.82 -11.23 -3.27
N ASN A 268 16.70 -11.15 -2.55
CA ASN A 268 15.45 -10.57 -3.09
C ASN A 268 15.66 -9.11 -3.52
N LEU A 269 16.38 -8.34 -2.69
CA LEU A 269 16.83 -6.99 -3.02
C LEU A 269 17.63 -6.95 -4.34
N LEU A 270 18.60 -7.85 -4.52
CA LEU A 270 19.40 -7.93 -5.74
C LEU A 270 18.55 -8.30 -6.96
N ASP A 271 17.61 -9.24 -6.82
CA ASP A 271 16.70 -9.66 -7.89
C ASP A 271 15.72 -8.54 -8.28
N TYR A 272 15.33 -7.68 -7.33
CA TYR A 272 14.59 -6.43 -7.58
C TYR A 272 15.42 -5.37 -8.32
N GLY A 273 16.75 -5.47 -8.27
CA GLY A 273 17.67 -4.61 -9.01
C GLY A 273 18.38 -3.54 -8.18
N VAL A 274 18.42 -3.67 -6.84
CA VAL A 274 19.31 -2.80 -6.04
C VAL A 274 20.79 -3.13 -6.28
N SER A 275 21.66 -2.22 -5.86
CA SER A 275 23.11 -2.34 -6.11
C SER A 275 23.73 -3.54 -5.41
N ARG A 276 24.88 -3.99 -5.92
CA ARG A 276 25.67 -5.05 -5.26
C ARG A 276 26.17 -4.60 -3.88
N ASP A 277 26.44 -3.31 -3.72
CA ASP A 277 26.89 -2.74 -2.44
C ASP A 277 25.76 -2.80 -1.40
N THR A 278 24.52 -2.53 -1.81
CA THR A 278 23.32 -2.75 -0.98
C THR A 278 23.15 -4.22 -0.62
N TYR A 279 23.30 -5.16 -1.57
CA TYR A 279 23.29 -6.59 -1.23
C TYR A 279 24.34 -6.93 -0.14
N ASP A 280 25.56 -6.42 -0.31
CA ASP A 280 26.67 -6.72 0.60
C ASP A 280 26.48 -6.07 1.98
N SER A 281 25.69 -4.99 2.07
CA SER A 281 25.36 -4.27 3.30
C SER A 281 24.29 -4.96 4.15
N TYR A 282 23.50 -5.88 3.57
CA TYR A 282 22.55 -6.74 4.29
C TYR A 282 23.13 -8.12 4.62
N TYR A 283 24.15 -8.57 3.89
CA TYR A 283 24.70 -9.91 4.08
C TYR A 283 25.60 -10.00 5.33
N THR A 284 25.01 -10.37 6.47
CA THR A 284 25.65 -10.37 7.81
C THR A 284 26.82 -11.35 8.00
N TYR A 285 27.17 -12.13 6.99
CA TYR A 285 28.40 -12.94 6.95
C TYR A 285 29.64 -12.12 6.55
N ARG A 286 29.48 -10.87 6.11
CA ARG A 286 30.58 -10.02 5.64
C ARG A 286 31.09 -9.04 6.70
N CYS A 287 30.19 -8.42 7.45
CA CYS A 287 30.50 -7.32 8.38
C CYS A 287 30.04 -7.64 9.82
N PRO A 288 30.84 -7.31 10.87
CA PRO A 288 30.43 -7.42 12.27
C PRO A 288 29.56 -6.23 12.69
N ALA A 289 28.40 -6.09 12.06
CA ALA A 289 27.42 -5.05 12.34
C ALA A 289 26.01 -5.57 12.03
N LEU A 290 24.99 -4.81 12.42
CA LEU A 290 23.65 -4.96 11.87
C LEU A 290 23.67 -4.74 10.34
N PRO A 291 22.74 -5.36 9.59
CA PRO A 291 22.53 -4.99 8.21
C PRO A 291 22.09 -3.51 8.11
N SER A 292 22.19 -2.94 6.92
CA SER A 292 21.89 -1.50 6.72
C SER A 292 20.44 -1.11 6.96
N GLY A 293 19.53 -2.06 7.14
CA GLY A 293 18.17 -1.83 7.58
C GLY A 293 17.44 -3.14 7.91
N PRO A 294 16.16 -3.04 8.32
CA PRO A 294 15.35 -4.21 8.65
C PRO A 294 15.13 -5.12 7.42
N ILE A 295 14.76 -6.37 7.68
CA ILE A 295 14.52 -7.38 6.63
C ILE A 295 13.08 -7.89 6.57
N ALA A 296 12.23 -7.51 7.53
CA ALA A 296 10.82 -7.88 7.65
C ALA A 296 10.15 -7.00 8.71
N ASN A 297 8.82 -6.96 8.72
CA ASN A 297 8.05 -6.40 9.84
C ASN A 297 8.10 -7.33 11.07
N SER A 298 7.91 -6.78 12.27
CA SER A 298 7.95 -7.54 13.52
C SER A 298 6.71 -7.35 14.37
N GLY A 299 6.24 -8.43 14.98
CA GLY A 299 5.18 -8.40 15.97
C GLY A 299 5.63 -7.83 17.32
N MET A 300 4.67 -7.38 18.13
CA MET A 300 4.96 -6.85 19.46
C MET A 300 5.53 -7.91 20.42
N ASN A 301 5.19 -9.18 20.22
CA ASN A 301 5.80 -10.33 20.91
C ASN A 301 7.32 -10.37 20.70
N ILE A 302 7.79 -10.21 19.45
CA ILE A 302 9.22 -10.21 19.12
C ILE A 302 9.89 -8.95 19.65
N ILE A 303 9.30 -7.78 19.47
CA ILE A 303 9.82 -6.52 20.01
C ILE A 303 10.00 -6.64 21.53
N ASN A 304 9.00 -7.15 22.25
CA ASN A 304 9.08 -7.37 23.68
C ASN A 304 10.10 -8.45 24.06
N ALA A 305 10.25 -9.51 23.27
CA ALA A 305 11.26 -10.54 23.50
C ALA A 305 12.69 -10.00 23.35
N VAL A 306 12.93 -9.09 22.40
CA VAL A 306 14.22 -8.40 22.28
C VAL A 306 14.45 -7.50 23.49
N ILE A 307 13.46 -6.69 23.91
CA ILE A 307 13.62 -5.82 25.10
C ILE A 307 13.91 -6.62 26.37
N ASN A 308 13.25 -7.77 26.53
CA ASN A 308 13.33 -8.61 27.72
C ASN A 308 14.26 -9.81 27.55
N HIS A 309 15.24 -9.72 26.64
CA HIS A 309 16.19 -10.80 26.45
C HIS A 309 16.97 -11.11 27.75
N PRO A 310 17.28 -12.38 28.05
CA PRO A 310 18.09 -12.71 29.21
C PRO A 310 19.55 -12.26 29.02
N ASP A 311 20.20 -11.98 30.14
CA ASP A 311 21.65 -11.79 30.20
C ASP A 311 22.31 -13.17 30.24
N THR A 312 22.88 -13.59 29.11
CA THR A 312 23.53 -14.88 28.92
C THR A 312 24.85 -14.70 28.21
N ASP A 313 25.71 -15.71 28.27
CA ASP A 313 26.97 -15.75 27.50
C ASP A 313 26.81 -16.46 26.14
N TYR A 314 25.57 -16.72 25.68
CA TYR A 314 25.36 -17.47 24.45
C TYR A 314 25.89 -16.69 23.24
N MET A 315 26.62 -17.41 22.38
CA MET A 315 27.23 -16.89 21.16
C MET A 315 26.82 -17.67 19.92
N TYR A 316 26.14 -18.80 20.06
CA TYR A 316 25.72 -19.67 18.97
C TYR A 316 24.34 -20.25 19.26
N PHE A 317 23.55 -20.47 18.21
CA PHE A 317 22.29 -21.18 18.29
C PHE A 317 22.04 -21.99 17.02
N PHE A 318 21.21 -23.02 17.13
CA PHE A 318 20.62 -23.74 15.99
C PHE A 318 19.30 -24.38 16.41
N SER A 319 18.40 -24.62 15.46
CA SER A 319 17.21 -25.44 15.68
C SER A 319 17.47 -26.88 15.25
N ASP A 320 17.05 -27.85 16.05
CA ASP A 320 17.07 -29.25 15.67
C ASP A 320 15.89 -29.62 14.74
N LEU A 321 15.86 -30.86 14.26
CA LEU A 321 14.79 -31.35 13.37
C LEU A 321 13.39 -31.37 14.00
N ASN A 322 13.27 -31.23 15.33
CA ASN A 322 11.99 -31.12 16.04
C ASN A 322 11.56 -29.66 16.24
N GLY A 323 12.40 -28.69 15.83
CA GLY A 323 12.18 -27.27 16.04
C GLY A 323 12.58 -26.78 17.43
N GLU A 324 13.34 -27.57 18.20
CA GLU A 324 13.88 -27.13 19.50
C GLU A 324 15.19 -26.37 19.28
N PHE A 325 15.31 -25.19 19.90
CA PHE A 325 16.52 -24.37 19.82
C PHE A 325 17.53 -24.75 20.89
N HIS A 326 18.78 -24.93 20.45
CA HIS A 326 19.92 -25.23 21.30
C HIS A 326 20.91 -24.06 21.23
N PHE A 327 21.43 -23.65 22.39
CA PHE A 327 22.30 -22.48 22.55
C PHE A 327 23.65 -22.88 23.14
N ALA A 328 24.73 -22.23 22.70
CA ALA A 328 26.09 -22.50 23.16
C ALA A 328 26.89 -21.21 23.37
N VAL A 329 27.80 -21.24 24.34
CA VAL A 329 28.74 -20.16 24.64
C VAL A 329 29.96 -20.23 23.73
N THR A 330 30.40 -21.43 23.38
CA THR A 330 31.64 -21.67 22.62
C THR A 330 31.39 -22.46 21.34
N GLY A 331 32.27 -22.29 20.35
CA GLY A 331 32.21 -23.09 19.12
C GLY A 331 32.39 -24.60 19.38
N GLU A 332 33.18 -24.99 20.38
CA GLU A 332 33.35 -26.41 20.73
C GLU A 332 32.06 -27.00 21.33
N GLU A 333 31.38 -26.25 22.20
CA GLU A 333 30.07 -26.65 22.71
C GLU A 333 29.03 -26.71 21.60
N PHE A 334 29.03 -25.73 20.68
CA PHE A 334 28.12 -25.70 19.54
C PHE A 334 28.25 -26.94 18.65
N GLU A 335 29.47 -27.33 18.27
CA GLU A 335 29.67 -28.55 17.46
C GLU A 335 29.29 -29.82 18.23
N ARG A 336 29.55 -29.87 19.54
CA ARG A 336 29.11 -31.01 20.37
C ARG A 336 27.58 -31.14 20.43
N LEU A 337 26.86 -30.02 20.55
CA LEU A 337 25.40 -30.03 20.54
C LEU A 337 24.86 -30.48 19.18
N LYS A 338 25.47 -30.05 18.07
CA LYS A 338 25.09 -30.49 16.71
C LYS A 338 25.32 -31.98 16.46
N GLU A 339 26.30 -32.59 17.12
CA GLU A 339 26.49 -34.05 17.08
C GLU A 339 25.43 -34.80 17.90
N GLN A 340 24.92 -34.17 18.97
CA GLN A 340 23.91 -34.75 19.86
C GLN A 340 22.49 -34.62 19.31
N TYR A 341 22.17 -33.48 18.69
CA TYR A 341 20.84 -33.14 18.20
C TYR A 341 20.87 -33.01 16.67
N PRO A 342 20.20 -33.92 15.94
CA PRO A 342 20.09 -33.82 14.49
C PRO A 342 19.50 -32.47 14.06
N TRP A 343 20.14 -31.80 13.11
CA TRP A 343 19.76 -30.49 12.58
C TRP A 343 19.82 -30.50 11.05
N GLN A 344 19.27 -29.47 10.42
CA GLN A 344 19.13 -29.36 8.96
C GLN A 344 20.10 -28.36 8.34
#